data_AF-A0A672SFB1-F1
#
_entry.id   AF-A0A672SFB1-F1
#
_cell.length_a   1.000
_cell.length_b   1.000
_cell.length_c   1.000
_cell.angle_alpha   90.00
_cell.angle_beta   90.00
_cell.angle_gamma   90.00
#
_symmetry.space_group_name_H-M   'P 1'
#
loop_
_entity.id
_entity.type
_entity.pdbx_description
1 polymer ?
#
loop_
_entity_poly.entity_id
_entity_poly.type
_entity_poly.pdbx_seq_one_letter_code
_entity_poly.pdbx_strand_id
1 'polypeptide(L)'
;IMAILRSLLLLFTVFSMGNAEVKNCPYGWRNFGVRCYKFFSQTVNWVTAEKHCLSLEANLASVHNKIEQDFLLSLLPSSTRCWFGIHDGNHVI
;
A
#
# COMPACT_ATOMS: atom_id res chain seq x y z
N ILE A 1 31.01 -32.55 -14.90
CA ILE A 1 31.35 -31.38 -14.04
C ILE A 1 30.62 -30.11 -14.52
N MET A 2 30.81 -29.67 -15.77
CA MET A 2 30.12 -28.49 -16.33
C MET A 2 28.57 -28.58 -16.29
N ALA A 3 28.01 -29.76 -16.54
CA ALA A 3 26.56 -29.98 -16.48
C ALA A 3 26.01 -29.86 -15.05
N ILE A 4 26.72 -30.39 -14.06
CA ILE A 4 26.34 -30.31 -12.64
C ILE A 4 26.40 -28.86 -12.16
N LEU A 5 27.46 -28.11 -12.53
CA LEU A 5 27.59 -26.70 -12.19
C LEU A 5 26.44 -25.87 -12.82
N ARG A 6 26.07 -26.15 -14.07
CA ARG A 6 24.91 -25.52 -14.72
C ARG A 6 23.60 -25.87 -14.03
N SER A 7 23.39 -27.13 -13.67
CA SER A 7 22.20 -27.56 -12.92
C SER A 7 22.11 -26.90 -11.53
N LEU A 8 23.23 -26.79 -10.81
CA LEU A 8 23.29 -26.10 -9.51
C LEU A 8 23.04 -24.59 -9.64
N LEU A 9 23.62 -23.94 -10.66
CA LEU A 9 23.34 -22.53 -10.95
C LEU A 9 21.87 -22.31 -11.28
N LEU A 10 21.26 -23.17 -12.09
CA LEU A 10 19.83 -23.10 -12.41
C LEU A 10 18.97 -23.28 -11.15
N LEU A 11 19.26 -24.27 -10.33
CA LEU A 11 18.56 -24.49 -9.05
C LEU A 11 18.70 -23.29 -8.11
N PHE A 12 19.89 -22.69 -8.03
CA PHE A 12 20.14 -21.49 -7.21
C PHE A 12 19.38 -20.26 -7.73
N THR A 13 19.30 -20.07 -9.06
CA THR A 13 18.50 -18.99 -9.67
C THR A 13 17.01 -19.18 -9.43
N VAL A 14 16.50 -20.41 -9.55
CA VAL A 14 15.09 -20.74 -9.28
C VAL A 14 14.75 -20.59 -7.80
N PHE A 15 15.66 -20.97 -6.90
CA PHE A 15 15.51 -20.79 -5.45
C PHE A 15 15.55 -19.31 -5.02
N SER A 16 16.38 -18.50 -5.69
CA SER A 16 16.45 -17.05 -5.49
C SER A 16 15.21 -16.32 -6.02
N MET A 17 14.55 -16.87 -7.04
CA MET A 17 13.20 -16.49 -7.49
C MET A 17 12.14 -17.08 -6.54
N GLY A 18 12.35 -16.99 -5.22
CA GLY A 18 11.29 -17.25 -4.25
C GLY A 18 10.11 -16.34 -4.58
N ASN A 19 8.93 -16.96 -4.72
CA ASN A 19 7.70 -16.37 -5.23
C ASN A 19 7.56 -14.88 -4.87
N ALA A 20 7.56 -14.02 -5.88
CA ALA A 20 6.95 -12.70 -5.75
C ALA A 20 5.46 -12.95 -5.51
N GLU A 21 5.06 -13.05 -4.24
CA GLU A 21 3.65 -13.03 -3.86
C GLU A 21 3.07 -11.73 -4.42
N VAL A 22 2.28 -11.85 -5.49
CA VAL A 22 1.41 -10.77 -5.92
C VAL A 22 0.41 -10.61 -4.77
N LYS A 23 0.74 -9.75 -3.82
CA LYS A 23 -0.14 -9.40 -2.71
C LYS A 23 -1.36 -8.70 -3.31
N ASN A 24 -2.38 -9.49 -3.60
CA ASN A 24 -3.67 -8.96 -4.00
C ASN A 24 -4.26 -8.24 -2.80
N CYS A 25 -4.67 -6.98 -3.01
CA CYS A 25 -5.35 -6.24 -1.96
C CYS A 25 -6.71 -6.88 -1.64
N PRO A 26 -7.19 -6.76 -0.39
CA PRO A 26 -8.53 -7.24 -0.04
C PRO A 26 -9.61 -6.59 -0.92
N TYR A 27 -10.78 -7.21 -1.00
CA TYR A 27 -11.87 -6.72 -1.85
C TYR A 27 -12.21 -5.24 -1.57
N GLY A 28 -12.25 -4.45 -2.64
CA GLY A 28 -12.54 -3.01 -2.58
C GLY A 28 -11.41 -2.15 -2.04
N TRP A 29 -10.18 -2.67 -1.93
CA TRP A 29 -8.94 -1.91 -1.74
C TRP A 29 -8.19 -1.81 -3.06
N ARG A 30 -7.38 -0.76 -3.22
CA ARG A 30 -6.58 -0.49 -4.43
C ARG A 30 -5.10 -0.58 -4.09
N ASN A 31 -4.33 -1.27 -4.92
CA ASN A 31 -2.89 -1.42 -4.71
C ASN A 31 -2.12 -0.21 -5.25
N PHE A 32 -1.07 0.18 -4.53
CA PHE A 32 -0.02 1.05 -5.04
C PHE A 32 1.32 0.60 -4.44
N GLY A 33 2.22 0.12 -5.30
CA GLY A 33 3.43 -0.59 -4.86
C GLY A 33 3.09 -1.85 -4.06
N VAL A 34 3.60 -1.93 -2.83
CA VAL A 34 3.41 -3.06 -1.91
C VAL A 34 2.31 -2.83 -0.87
N ARG A 35 1.56 -1.72 -0.99
CA ARG A 35 0.56 -1.28 -0.01
C ARG A 35 -0.84 -1.24 -0.64
N CYS A 36 -1.85 -1.32 0.22
CA CYS A 36 -3.26 -1.30 -0.14
C CYS A 36 -3.95 -0.09 0.48
N TYR A 37 -4.79 0.59 -0.29
CA TYR A 37 -5.46 1.82 0.10
C TYR A 37 -6.96 1.74 -0.16
N LYS A 38 -7.77 2.39 0.67
CA LYS A 38 -9.21 2.46 0.51
C LYS A 38 -9.76 3.78 1.01
N PHE A 39 -10.61 4.39 0.19
CA PHE A 39 -11.34 5.59 0.57
C PHE A 39 -12.66 5.22 1.25
N PHE A 40 -12.99 5.95 2.30
CA PHE A 40 -14.24 5.85 3.06
C PHE A 40 -14.92 7.22 3.03
N SER A 41 -16.18 7.26 2.57
CA SER A 41 -16.92 8.51 2.35
C SER A 41 -17.54 9.10 3.61
N GLN A 42 -17.41 8.42 4.76
CA GLN A 42 -17.99 8.86 6.02
C GLN A 42 -17.25 10.10 6.56
N THR A 43 -17.98 11.20 6.74
CA THR A 43 -17.46 12.41 7.38
C THR A 43 -17.39 12.21 8.89
N VAL A 44 -16.20 12.00 9.41
CA VAL A 44 -15.92 11.86 10.84
C VAL A 44 -14.70 12.72 11.22
N ASN A 45 -14.45 12.92 12.51
CA ASN A 45 -13.20 13.55 12.94
C ASN A 45 -12.00 12.60 12.75
N TRP A 46 -10.80 13.16 12.76
CA TRP A 46 -9.56 12.41 12.52
C TRP A 46 -9.39 11.19 13.45
N VAL A 47 -9.66 11.36 14.75
CA VAL A 47 -9.51 10.29 15.76
C VAL A 47 -10.45 9.12 15.46
N THR A 48 -11.69 9.42 15.09
CA THR A 48 -12.67 8.39 14.69
C THR A 48 -12.25 7.71 13.38
N ALA A 49 -11.70 8.45 12.42
CA ALA A 49 -11.20 7.89 11.17
C ALA A 49 -10.04 6.90 11.40
N GLU A 50 -9.05 7.28 12.21
CA GLU A 50 -7.93 6.38 12.55
C GLU A 50 -8.41 5.14 13.29
N LYS A 51 -9.30 5.29 14.28
CA LYS A 51 -9.90 4.13 14.98
C LYS A 51 -10.61 3.16 14.02
N HIS A 52 -11.30 3.69 13.01
CA HIS A 52 -11.94 2.87 11.99
C HIS A 52 -10.91 2.13 11.14
N CYS A 53 -9.84 2.79 10.69
CA CYS A 53 -8.74 2.13 9.98
C CYS A 53 -8.09 1.03 10.84
N LEU A 54 -7.83 1.29 12.12
CA LEU A 54 -7.26 0.31 13.05
C LEU A 54 -8.16 -0.91 13.23
N SER A 55 -9.49 -0.74 13.21
CA SER A 55 -10.44 -1.87 13.25
C SER A 55 -10.39 -2.78 12.02
N LEU A 56 -9.78 -2.30 10.93
CA LEU A 56 -9.55 -3.03 9.69
C LEU A 56 -8.09 -3.51 9.56
N GLU A 57 -7.34 -3.53 10.66
CA GLU A 57 -5.91 -3.86 10.68
C GLU A 57 -5.07 -2.96 9.76
N ALA A 58 -5.49 -1.69 9.63
CA ALA A 58 -4.85 -0.67 8.79
C ALA A 58 -4.66 0.64 9.58
N ASN A 59 -4.12 1.66 8.90
CA ASN A 59 -3.94 3.01 9.42
C ASN A 59 -4.47 4.02 8.40
N LEU A 60 -4.72 5.27 8.83
CA LEU A 60 -4.87 6.36 7.87
C LEU A 60 -3.63 6.43 6.98
N ALA A 61 -3.86 6.64 5.68
CA ALA A 61 -2.80 6.63 4.69
C ALA A 61 -1.78 7.73 4.98
N SER A 62 -0.50 7.38 5.12
CA SER A 62 0.60 8.34 5.12
C SER A 62 1.09 8.59 3.69
N VAL A 63 1.52 9.82 3.41
CA VAL A 63 2.00 10.25 2.10
C VAL A 63 3.52 10.38 2.14
N HIS A 64 4.24 9.60 1.33
CA HIS A 64 5.71 9.55 1.36
C HIS A 64 6.35 10.22 0.14
N ASN A 65 5.59 10.44 -0.93
CA ASN A 65 6.05 11.13 -2.13
C ASN A 65 4.88 11.64 -2.97
N LYS A 66 5.18 12.50 -3.95
CA LYS A 66 4.18 13.10 -4.83
C LYS A 66 3.40 12.07 -5.65
N ILE A 67 4.04 10.99 -6.10
CA ILE A 67 3.39 9.98 -6.94
C ILE A 67 2.33 9.22 -6.13
N GLU A 68 2.65 8.87 -4.88
CA GLU A 68 1.70 8.30 -3.93
C GLU A 68 0.56 9.29 -3.63
N GLN A 69 0.88 10.57 -3.44
CA GLN A 69 -0.14 11.61 -3.25
C GLN A 69 -1.12 11.69 -4.43
N ASP A 70 -0.61 11.75 -5.66
CA ASP A 70 -1.43 11.82 -6.87
C ASP A 70 -2.32 10.57 -7.01
N PHE A 71 -1.79 9.39 -6.67
CA PHE A 71 -2.56 8.15 -6.61
C PHE A 71 -3.68 8.22 -5.56
N LEU A 72 -3.38 8.67 -4.34
CA LEU A 72 -4.38 8.80 -3.27
C LEU A 72 -5.50 9.76 -3.63
N LEU A 73 -5.16 10.90 -4.25
CA LEU A 73 -6.14 11.87 -4.75
C LEU A 73 -7.01 11.27 -5.86
N SER A 74 -6.49 10.35 -6.68
CA SER A 74 -7.27 9.66 -7.71
C SER A 74 -8.34 8.70 -7.15
N LEU A 75 -8.25 8.33 -5.86
CA LEU A 75 -9.26 7.52 -5.18
C LEU A 75 -10.46 8.35 -4.69
N LEU A 76 -10.31 9.68 -4.63
CA LEU A 76 -11.32 10.57 -4.09
C LEU A 76 -12.33 10.97 -5.17
N PRO A 77 -13.61 11.10 -4.82
CA PRO A 77 -14.57 11.82 -5.66
C PRO A 77 -14.14 13.28 -5.82
N SER A 78 -14.49 13.90 -6.95
CA SER A 78 -14.12 15.29 -7.27
C SER A 78 -14.42 16.25 -6.11
N SER A 79 -13.45 17.11 -5.78
CA SER A 79 -13.55 18.14 -4.73
C SER A 79 -13.79 17.61 -3.31
N THR A 80 -13.47 16.34 -3.03
CA THR A 80 -13.58 15.76 -1.68
C THR A 80 -12.30 15.99 -0.87
N ARG A 81 -12.46 16.33 0.42
CA ARG A 81 -11.36 16.33 1.40
C ARG A 81 -11.39 15.02 2.18
N CYS A 82 -10.23 14.48 2.52
CA CYS A 82 -10.09 13.27 3.33
C CYS A 82 -9.01 13.43 4.39
N TRP A 83 -9.06 12.60 5.43
CA TRP A 83 -8.00 12.52 6.42
C TRP A 83 -6.83 11.68 5.91
N PHE A 84 -5.61 12.14 6.17
CA PHE A 84 -4.37 11.37 6.04
C PHE A 84 -3.76 11.09 7.42
N GLY A 85 -2.92 10.07 7.49
CA GLY A 85 -2.18 9.71 8.69
C GLY A 85 -1.09 10.74 8.97
N ILE A 86 -0.85 11.00 10.25
CA ILE A 86 0.22 11.90 10.67
C ILE A 86 1.52 11.09 10.65
N HIS A 87 2.43 11.42 9.74
CA HIS A 87 3.82 10.99 9.84
C HIS A 87 4.65 12.22 10.21
N ASP A 88 5.24 12.21 11.40
CA ASP A 88 6.23 13.16 11.92
C ASP A 88 6.26 14.54 11.24
N GLY A 89 5.34 15.41 11.68
CA GLY A 89 5.51 16.86 11.57
C GLY A 89 4.99 17.58 10.33
N ASN A 90 4.42 16.92 9.32
CA ASN A 90 3.84 17.62 8.17
C ASN A 90 2.37 17.28 7.94
N HIS A 91 1.51 18.29 8.11
CA HIS A 91 0.16 18.30 7.57
C HIS A 91 0.24 18.15 6.05
N VAL A 92 -0.40 17.12 5.49
CA VAL A 92 -0.61 17.03 4.04
C VAL A 92 -2.06 17.42 3.75
N ILE A 93 -2.15 18.64 3.20
CA ILE A 93 -3.23 19.43 2.57
C ILE A 93 -4.59 18.74 2.36
#